data_AF-A0A820J3I1-F1
#
_entry.id   AF-A0A820J3I1-F1
#
_cell.length_a   1.000
_cell.length_b   1.000
_cell.length_c   1.000
_cell.angle_alpha   90.00
_cell.angle_beta   90.00
_cell.angle_gamma   90.00
#
_symmetry.space_group_name_H-M   'P 1'
#
loop_
_entity.id
_entity.type
_entity.pdbx_description
1 polymer ?
#
loop_
_entity_poly.entity_id
_entity_poly.type
_entity_poly.pdbx_seq_one_letter_code
_entity_poly.pdbx_strand_id
1 'polypeptide(L)'
;MNYILKETSVQAYASIIITITSAIMNLICTLGLSVLYYRLAKKITDLEHHNFQSTYDGSLTIKIYIFQFANYYSSFFYIAFFKGRFNTYPSQYGSQSFDEPCDPGGCLLELSIQLLIFMIGNQIVNIIAQLVWVMRDISACACCGGSSNKNAQKQWEIDKNLDDIDSITLIDEYITLAIQFGFVTLFAVAFPLAPLFALLNNLIELRLDAWKFLLKYRRPIPYKASGIGIWNDIISGVSYLAVLTNGVIIAWTSQFVTEVAYRSIQSTGTSLGGYVNWTLAYFPISDYNQTVIWIFVIQLVHPYYSERIVYWNVLAARLAFIIVFEHIIYVIVYSIQWLTPDVPKKIQCKIIHERVFDQRERWTTPAELDIEPTSQSKYRTLLLGGRTKASHFSNAE
;
A
#
# COMPACT_ATOMS: atom_id res chain seq x y z
N MET A 1 11.71 40.21 -21.45
CA MET A 1 11.76 40.02 -19.98
C MET A 1 10.94 41.13 -19.32
N ASN A 2 9.60 41.11 -19.47
CA ASN A 2 8.66 42.00 -18.76
C ASN A 2 7.22 41.69 -19.20
N TYR A 3 6.69 40.52 -18.83
CA TYR A 3 5.25 40.27 -18.63
C TYR A 3 5.12 39.07 -17.70
N ILE A 4 5.61 39.24 -16.47
CA ILE A 4 5.15 38.44 -15.34
C ILE A 4 3.76 38.98 -15.06
N LEU A 5 2.74 38.14 -15.26
CA LEU A 5 1.35 38.43 -14.91
C LEU A 5 1.33 39.01 -13.48
N LYS A 6 0.57 40.08 -13.28
CA LYS A 6 0.36 40.71 -11.98
C LYS A 6 -0.27 39.67 -11.04
N GLU A 7 0.57 38.92 -10.32
CA GLU A 7 0.15 37.94 -9.33
C GLU A 7 -0.67 38.66 -8.27
N THR A 8 -1.96 38.36 -8.21
CA THR A 8 -2.67 38.48 -6.94
C THR A 8 -2.13 37.36 -6.05
N SER A 9 -1.89 37.65 -4.76
CA SER A 9 -1.41 36.65 -3.79
C SER A 9 -2.25 35.36 -3.81
N VAL A 10 -3.53 35.46 -4.16
CA VAL A 10 -4.47 34.33 -4.31
C VAL A 10 -4.09 33.38 -5.47
N GLN A 11 -3.58 33.88 -6.60
CA GLN A 11 -3.18 33.03 -7.73
C GLN A 11 -1.93 32.19 -7.42
N ALA A 12 -1.00 32.72 -6.62
CA ALA A 12 0.20 31.98 -6.20
C ALA A 12 -0.12 30.78 -5.29
N TYR A 13 -1.16 30.88 -4.45
CA TYR A 13 -1.58 29.79 -3.55
C TYR A 13 -2.74 28.94 -4.09
N ALA A 14 -3.37 29.33 -5.20
CA ALA A 14 -4.55 28.65 -5.74
C ALA A 14 -4.29 27.16 -6.03
N SER A 15 -3.17 26.81 -6.66
CA SER A 15 -2.83 25.40 -6.98
C SER A 15 -2.73 24.52 -5.73
N ILE A 16 -2.07 25.02 -4.69
CA ILE A 16 -1.91 24.30 -3.41
C ILE A 16 -3.27 24.15 -2.70
N ILE A 17 -4.09 25.21 -2.67
CA ILE A 17 -5.41 25.17 -2.04
C ILE A 17 -6.34 24.19 -2.76
N ILE A 18 -6.34 24.19 -4.10
CA ILE A 18 -7.13 23.24 -4.90
C ILE A 18 -6.66 21.80 -4.62
N THR A 19 -5.35 21.57 -4.56
CA THR A 19 -4.78 20.26 -4.25
C THR A 19 -5.17 19.76 -2.86
N ILE A 20 -5.13 20.63 -1.85
CA ILE A 20 -5.50 20.25 -0.48
C ILE A 20 -7.00 19.95 -0.39
N THR A 21 -7.84 20.79 -1.00
CA THR A 21 -9.29 20.60 -0.96
C THR A 21 -9.72 19.35 -1.75
N SER A 22 -9.10 19.07 -2.90
CA SER A 22 -9.34 17.84 -3.67
C SER A 22 -8.91 16.60 -2.89
N ALA A 23 -7.75 16.63 -2.22
CA ALA A 23 -7.27 15.53 -1.38
C ALA A 23 -8.23 15.23 -0.21
N ILE A 24 -8.75 16.25 0.47
CA ILE A 24 -9.73 16.08 1.56
C ILE A 24 -11.05 15.51 1.03
N MET A 25 -11.55 16.01 -0.10
CA MET A 25 -12.78 15.49 -0.71
C MET A 25 -12.61 14.02 -1.11
N ASN A 26 -11.48 13.70 -1.74
CA ASN A 26 -11.15 12.33 -2.11
C ASN A 26 -11.05 11.41 -0.87
N LEU A 27 -10.47 11.88 0.23
CA LEU A 27 -10.42 11.13 1.49
C LEU A 27 -11.83 10.83 2.01
N ILE A 28 -12.73 11.82 2.05
CA ILE A 28 -14.13 11.64 2.49
C ILE A 28 -14.84 10.62 1.59
N CYS A 29 -14.69 10.72 0.27
CA CYS A 29 -15.26 9.75 -0.67
C CYS A 29 -14.70 8.34 -0.45
N THR A 30 -13.40 8.21 -0.22
CA THR A 30 -12.73 6.93 0.03
C THR A 30 -13.29 6.26 1.29
N LEU A 31 -13.52 7.02 2.36
CA LEU A 31 -14.14 6.53 3.61
C LEU A 31 -15.60 6.09 3.41
N GLY A 32 -16.37 6.78 2.56
CA GLY A 32 -17.74 6.36 2.23
C GLY A 32 -17.76 5.06 1.42
N LEU A 33 -16.89 4.96 0.41
CA LEU A 33 -16.80 3.79 -0.46
C LEU A 33 -16.26 2.55 0.28
N SER A 34 -15.39 2.71 1.27
CA SER A 34 -14.85 1.60 2.04
C SER A 34 -15.94 0.78 2.74
N VAL A 35 -16.99 1.45 3.26
CA VAL A 35 -18.16 0.80 3.88
C VAL A 35 -18.96 0.01 2.83
N LEU A 36 -19.14 0.57 1.63
CA LEU A 36 -19.84 -0.10 0.54
C LEU A 36 -19.08 -1.35 0.09
N TYR A 37 -17.78 -1.24 -0.15
CA TYR A 37 -16.93 -2.35 -0.59
C TYR A 37 -16.86 -3.46 0.44
N TYR A 38 -16.84 -3.13 1.73
CA TYR A 38 -16.91 -4.11 2.80
C TYR A 38 -18.20 -4.94 2.71
N ARG A 39 -19.37 -4.28 2.57
CA ARG A 39 -20.66 -4.97 2.43
C ARG A 39 -20.73 -5.84 1.17
N LEU A 40 -20.17 -5.35 0.07
CA LEU A 40 -20.10 -6.10 -1.18
C LEU A 40 -19.22 -7.35 -1.05
N ALA A 41 -18.03 -7.22 -0.47
CA ALA A 41 -17.11 -8.34 -0.26
C ALA A 41 -17.74 -9.44 0.62
N LYS A 42 -18.42 -9.05 1.71
CA LYS A 42 -19.14 -10.00 2.56
C LYS A 42 -20.23 -10.73 1.78
N LYS A 43 -21.10 -9.99 1.07
CA LYS A 43 -22.17 -10.58 0.26
C LYS A 43 -21.65 -11.54 -0.81
N ILE A 44 -20.57 -11.19 -1.49
CA ILE A 44 -19.94 -12.07 -2.50
C ILE A 44 -19.40 -13.34 -1.84
N THR A 45 -18.76 -13.23 -0.69
CA THR A 45 -18.17 -14.39 0.01
C THR A 45 -19.26 -15.30 0.60
N ASP A 46 -20.35 -14.73 1.11
CA ASP A 46 -21.51 -15.50 1.59
C ASP A 46 -22.16 -16.30 0.44
N LEU A 47 -22.15 -15.77 -0.78
CA LEU A 47 -22.64 -16.47 -1.96
C LEU A 47 -21.76 -17.66 -2.39
N GLU A 48 -20.48 -17.67 -2.02
CA GLU A 48 -19.54 -18.75 -2.37
C GLU A 48 -19.72 -20.02 -1.52
N HIS A 49 -20.49 -19.97 -0.43
CA HIS A 49 -20.80 -21.12 0.45
C HIS A 49 -19.57 -21.98 0.81
N HIS A 50 -18.60 -21.37 1.49
CA HIS A 50 -17.37 -22.06 1.92
C HIS A 50 -17.63 -23.16 2.96
N ASN A 51 -16.92 -24.28 2.84
CA ASN A 51 -17.05 -25.44 3.74
C ASN A 51 -16.42 -25.20 5.14
N PHE A 52 -15.37 -24.39 5.23
CA PHE A 52 -14.63 -24.15 6.47
C PHE A 52 -14.51 -22.64 6.77
N GLN A 53 -14.48 -22.28 8.05
CA GLN A 53 -14.31 -20.89 8.48
C GLN A 53 -12.96 -20.31 8.02
N SER A 54 -11.89 -21.11 8.01
CA SER A 54 -10.57 -20.67 7.55
C SER A 54 -10.54 -20.31 6.06
N THR A 55 -11.24 -21.07 5.21
CA THR A 55 -11.34 -20.78 3.78
C THR A 55 -12.25 -19.59 3.53
N TYR A 56 -13.33 -19.45 4.30
CA TYR A 56 -14.20 -18.27 4.29
C TYR A 56 -13.42 -17.00 4.65
N ASP A 57 -12.73 -16.99 5.80
CA ASP A 57 -11.98 -15.83 6.28
C ASP A 57 -10.85 -15.46 5.31
N GLY A 58 -10.17 -16.45 4.73
CA GLY A 58 -9.14 -16.24 3.70
C GLY A 58 -9.69 -15.60 2.42
N SER A 59 -10.80 -16.14 1.87
CA SER A 59 -11.46 -15.59 0.68
C SER A 59 -11.99 -14.18 0.92
N LEU A 60 -12.63 -13.96 2.08
CA LEU A 60 -13.14 -12.67 2.52
C LEU A 60 -12.01 -11.63 2.60
N THR A 61 -10.89 -12.00 3.23
CA THR A 61 -9.72 -11.13 3.40
C THR A 61 -9.17 -10.66 2.06
N ILE A 62 -8.95 -11.58 1.10
CA ILE A 62 -8.44 -11.22 -0.23
C ILE A 62 -9.40 -10.28 -0.94
N LYS A 63 -10.70 -10.56 -0.91
CA LYS A 63 -11.72 -9.73 -1.57
C LYS A 63 -11.78 -8.33 -0.98
N ILE A 64 -11.90 -8.22 0.35
CA ILE A 64 -11.90 -6.91 1.02
C ILE A 64 -10.61 -6.17 0.68
N TYR A 65 -9.46 -6.84 0.77
CA TYR A 65 -8.17 -6.22 0.48
C TYR A 65 -8.10 -5.69 -0.96
N ILE A 66 -8.51 -6.45 -1.97
CA ILE A 66 -8.47 -6.01 -3.38
C ILE A 66 -9.38 -4.79 -3.59
N PHE A 67 -10.59 -4.79 -3.03
CA PHE A 67 -11.50 -3.64 -3.15
C PHE A 67 -10.94 -2.41 -2.45
N GLN A 68 -10.40 -2.57 -1.24
CA GLN A 68 -9.78 -1.47 -0.50
C GLN A 68 -8.51 -0.97 -1.20
N PHE A 69 -7.68 -1.87 -1.74
CA PHE A 69 -6.49 -1.55 -2.51
C PHE A 69 -6.86 -0.65 -3.70
N ALA A 70 -7.86 -1.05 -4.49
CA ALA A 70 -8.34 -0.23 -5.60
C ALA A 70 -8.89 1.13 -5.13
N ASN A 71 -9.68 1.13 -4.05
CA ASN A 71 -10.28 2.35 -3.50
C ASN A 71 -9.23 3.35 -3.02
N TYR A 72 -8.31 2.92 -2.15
CA TYR A 72 -7.29 3.79 -1.56
C TYR A 72 -6.22 4.21 -2.57
N TYR A 73 -5.75 3.32 -3.45
CA TYR A 73 -4.60 3.61 -4.32
C TYR A 73 -4.96 4.17 -5.71
N SER A 74 -6.20 4.03 -6.18
CA SER A 74 -6.61 4.48 -7.53
C SER A 74 -6.26 5.93 -7.81
N SER A 75 -6.59 6.83 -6.90
CA SER A 75 -6.30 8.27 -7.05
C SER A 75 -4.80 8.56 -7.14
N PHE A 76 -3.97 7.86 -6.36
CA PHE A 76 -2.53 8.00 -6.39
C PHE A 76 -1.92 7.46 -7.68
N PHE A 77 -2.41 6.31 -8.17
CA PHE A 77 -1.99 5.76 -9.46
C PHE A 77 -2.40 6.66 -10.62
N TYR A 78 -3.58 7.29 -10.56
CA TYR A 78 -4.01 8.28 -11.53
C TYR A 78 -3.04 9.46 -11.59
N ILE A 79 -2.72 10.06 -10.43
CA ILE A 79 -1.81 11.22 -10.37
C ILE A 79 -0.39 10.85 -10.80
N ALA A 80 0.10 9.68 -10.38
CA ALA A 80 1.46 9.26 -10.70
C ALA A 80 1.66 8.94 -12.19
N PHE A 81 0.67 8.28 -12.83
CA PHE A 81 0.88 7.67 -14.15
C PHE A 81 0.07 8.31 -15.29
N PHE A 82 -1.12 8.84 -15.00
CA PHE A 82 -2.07 9.27 -16.02
C PHE A 82 -2.19 10.80 -16.11
N LYS A 83 -2.12 11.50 -14.97
CA LYS A 83 -2.29 12.96 -14.91
C LYS A 83 -1.24 13.69 -15.75
N GLY A 84 -1.68 14.64 -16.56
CA GLY A 84 -0.83 15.43 -17.46
C GLY A 84 -0.19 14.66 -18.61
N ARG A 85 -0.48 13.36 -18.80
CA ARG A 85 0.18 12.52 -19.83
C ARG A 85 -0.55 12.50 -21.16
N PHE A 86 -1.88 12.59 -21.13
CA PHE A 86 -2.75 12.49 -22.32
C PHE A 86 -3.20 13.84 -22.87
N ASN A 87 -2.56 14.94 -22.46
CA ASN A 87 -2.99 16.28 -22.83
C ASN A 87 -2.98 16.47 -24.35
N THR A 88 -4.13 16.84 -24.88
CA THR A 88 -4.32 17.21 -26.27
C THR A 88 -3.66 18.55 -26.54
N TYR A 89 -3.18 18.75 -27.77
CA TYR A 89 -2.49 19.97 -28.16
C TYR A 89 -3.43 21.20 -28.12
N PRO A 90 -2.91 22.41 -27.83
CA PRO A 90 -3.75 23.60 -27.63
C PRO A 90 -4.63 24.01 -28.81
N SER A 91 -4.32 23.61 -30.06
CA SER A 91 -5.14 23.97 -31.22
C SER A 91 -6.35 23.05 -31.48
N GLN A 92 -6.60 22.03 -30.63
CA GLN A 92 -7.78 21.16 -30.72
C GLN A 92 -8.68 21.21 -29.49
N TYR A 93 -8.84 22.38 -28.85
CA TYR A 93 -9.91 22.58 -27.86
C TYR A 93 -11.30 22.60 -28.53
N GLY A 94 -11.68 21.48 -29.14
CA GLY A 94 -13.05 21.10 -29.43
C GLY A 94 -13.62 20.43 -28.19
N SER A 95 -14.68 21.03 -27.65
CA SER A 95 -15.49 20.58 -26.52
C SER A 95 -15.38 19.08 -26.17
N GLN A 96 -14.84 18.79 -24.97
CA GLN A 96 -15.06 17.60 -24.11
C GLN A 96 -13.82 16.85 -23.59
N SER A 97 -12.58 17.26 -23.92
CA SER A 97 -11.40 16.68 -23.25
C SER A 97 -11.06 17.46 -21.97
N PHE A 98 -11.40 16.89 -20.81
CA PHE A 98 -10.96 17.35 -19.48
C PHE A 98 -9.48 16.96 -19.28
N ASP A 99 -8.58 17.66 -19.95
CA ASP A 99 -7.14 17.43 -19.80
C ASP A 99 -6.62 18.25 -18.61
N GLU A 100 -6.27 17.56 -17.52
CA GLU A 100 -5.70 18.18 -16.32
C GLU A 100 -4.17 18.34 -16.47
N PRO A 101 -3.63 19.56 -16.61
CA PRO A 101 -2.19 19.79 -16.70
C PRO A 101 -1.49 19.56 -15.35
N CYS A 102 -0.25 19.06 -15.42
CA CYS A 102 0.67 19.11 -14.27
C CYS A 102 1.33 20.49 -14.18
N ASP A 103 1.75 20.86 -12.97
CA ASP A 103 2.61 22.02 -12.75
C ASP A 103 3.97 21.87 -13.47
N PRO A 104 4.67 22.97 -13.83
CA PRO A 104 5.99 22.93 -14.49
C PRO A 104 7.06 22.15 -13.73
N GLY A 105 6.93 22.05 -12.40
CA GLY A 105 7.80 21.22 -11.55
C GLY A 105 7.46 19.72 -11.56
N GLY A 106 6.41 19.31 -12.27
CA GLY A 106 5.89 17.95 -12.30
C GLY A 106 4.80 17.68 -11.26
N CYS A 107 4.14 16.53 -11.37
CA CYS A 107 3.06 16.10 -10.49
C CYS A 107 3.53 15.41 -9.19
N LEU A 108 4.85 15.27 -8.96
CA LEU A 108 5.39 14.54 -7.81
C LEU A 108 5.12 15.27 -6.47
N LEU A 109 5.19 16.61 -6.47
CA LEU A 109 4.85 17.41 -5.28
C LEU A 109 3.38 17.24 -4.90
N GLU A 110 2.47 17.34 -5.88
CA GLU A 110 1.04 17.11 -5.69
C GLU A 110 0.78 15.72 -5.10
N LEU A 111 1.40 14.69 -5.67
CA LEU A 111 1.31 13.31 -5.16
C LEU A 111 1.77 13.21 -3.70
N SER A 112 2.89 13.86 -3.34
CA SER A 112 3.43 13.82 -1.98
C SER A 112 2.51 14.50 -0.95
N ILE A 113 1.87 15.62 -1.32
CA ILE A 113 0.92 16.33 -0.46
C ILE A 113 -0.32 15.46 -0.24
N GLN A 114 -0.84 14.82 -1.30
CA GLN A 114 -1.99 13.93 -1.17
C GLN A 114 -1.68 12.71 -0.29
N LEU A 115 -0.49 12.11 -0.43
CA LEU A 115 -0.06 10.98 0.39
C LEU A 115 0.00 11.37 1.87
N LEU A 116 0.58 12.54 2.17
CA LEU A 116 0.65 13.07 3.52
C LEU A 116 -0.74 13.25 4.15
N ILE A 117 -1.67 13.85 3.40
CA ILE A 117 -3.05 14.08 3.86
C ILE A 117 -3.75 12.75 4.14
N PHE A 118 -3.59 11.73 3.28
CA PHE A 118 -4.21 10.42 3.51
C PHE A 118 -3.60 9.67 4.70
N MET A 119 -2.27 9.66 4.84
CA MET A 119 -1.58 8.98 5.95
C MET A 119 -1.93 9.57 7.32
N ILE A 120 -2.05 10.90 7.41
CA ILE A 120 -2.45 11.58 8.64
C ILE A 120 -3.97 11.51 8.83
N GLY A 121 -4.73 11.70 7.75
CA GLY A 121 -6.19 11.77 7.77
C GLY A 121 -6.86 10.48 8.24
N ASN A 122 -6.42 9.32 7.73
CA ASN A 122 -6.95 8.03 8.19
C ASN A 122 -6.71 7.81 9.70
N GLN A 123 -5.53 8.20 10.21
CA GLN A 123 -5.23 8.08 11.64
C GLN A 123 -6.09 9.01 12.49
N ILE A 124 -6.30 10.26 12.03
CA ILE A 124 -7.18 11.22 12.72
C ILE A 124 -8.61 10.68 12.80
N VAL A 125 -9.13 10.12 11.71
CA VAL A 125 -10.47 9.55 11.69
C VAL A 125 -10.60 8.38 12.67
N ASN A 126 -9.59 7.50 12.73
CA ASN A 126 -9.56 6.40 13.70
C ASN A 126 -9.52 6.90 15.16
N ILE A 127 -8.72 7.93 15.46
CA ILE A 127 -8.67 8.53 16.79
C ILE A 127 -10.01 9.20 17.14
N ILE A 128 -10.59 9.99 16.22
CA ILE A 128 -11.89 10.64 16.43
C ILE A 128 -12.98 9.60 16.66
N ALA A 129 -13.00 8.54 15.84
CA ALA A 129 -13.90 7.43 16.06
C ALA A 129 -13.72 6.91 17.48
N GLN A 130 -12.52 6.54 17.92
CA GLN A 130 -12.30 6.05 19.28
C GLN A 130 -12.78 7.03 20.37
N LEU A 131 -12.52 8.33 20.23
CA LEU A 131 -13.00 9.37 21.15
C LEU A 131 -14.54 9.46 21.20
N VAL A 132 -15.22 9.38 20.05
CA VAL A 132 -16.69 9.40 19.99
C VAL A 132 -17.28 8.23 20.78
N TRP A 133 -16.65 7.05 20.73
CA TRP A 133 -17.12 5.88 21.46
C TRP A 133 -16.90 6.07 22.97
N VAL A 134 -15.74 6.58 23.40
CA VAL A 134 -15.50 6.94 24.81
C VAL A 134 -16.55 7.92 25.33
N MET A 135 -16.83 8.97 24.56
CA MET A 135 -17.83 9.98 24.92
C MET A 135 -19.23 9.38 25.03
N ARG A 136 -19.58 8.44 24.13
CA ARG A 136 -20.84 7.70 24.19
C ARG A 136 -20.94 6.89 25.48
N ASP A 137 -19.88 6.17 25.86
CA ASP A 137 -19.89 5.31 27.05
C ASP A 137 -19.97 6.13 28.35
N ILE A 138 -19.29 7.28 28.41
CA ILE A 138 -19.41 8.24 29.52
C ILE A 138 -20.83 8.82 29.59
N SER A 139 -21.41 9.19 28.44
CA SER A 139 -22.77 9.75 28.38
C SER A 139 -23.84 8.74 28.79
N ALA A 140 -23.68 7.46 28.43
CA ALA A 140 -24.56 6.38 28.85
C ALA A 140 -24.50 6.17 30.37
N CYS A 141 -23.32 6.29 30.98
CA CYS A 141 -23.16 6.25 32.43
C CYS A 141 -23.80 7.46 33.13
N ALA A 142 -23.80 8.63 32.49
CA ALA A 142 -24.43 9.85 33.04
C ALA A 142 -25.96 9.82 32.98
N CYS A 143 -26.55 9.23 31.94
CA CYS A 143 -28.01 9.07 31.82
C CYS A 143 -28.56 8.00 32.78
N CYS A 144 -27.78 6.99 33.13
CA CYS A 144 -28.12 5.99 34.14
C CYS A 144 -27.63 6.40 35.53
N GLY A 145 -28.05 7.59 36.00
CA GLY A 145 -27.86 8.09 37.37
C GLY A 145 -28.65 7.34 38.45
N GLY A 146 -28.83 6.02 38.28
CA GLY A 146 -29.42 5.16 39.29
C GLY A 146 -28.35 4.65 40.24
N SER A 147 -28.55 4.89 41.54
CA SER A 147 -27.78 4.34 42.66
C SER A 147 -27.85 2.81 42.71
N SER A 148 -27.31 2.12 41.70
CA SER A 148 -27.08 0.68 41.75
C SER A 148 -25.84 0.45 42.60
N ASN A 149 -25.97 -0.42 43.59
CA ASN A 149 -24.91 -0.81 44.50
C ASN A 149 -23.80 -1.51 43.69
N LYS A 150 -22.82 -0.74 43.18
CA LYS A 150 -21.72 -1.23 42.30
C LYS A 150 -20.96 -2.43 42.89
N ASN A 151 -21.01 -2.60 44.21
CA ASN A 151 -20.38 -3.70 44.94
C ASN A 151 -21.09 -5.06 44.79
N ALA A 152 -22.28 -5.11 44.19
CA ALA A 152 -23.06 -6.34 43.99
C ALA A 152 -23.07 -6.86 42.55
N GLN A 153 -22.55 -6.09 41.59
CA GLN A 153 -22.59 -6.47 40.17
C GLN A 153 -21.54 -7.55 39.90
N LYS A 154 -21.99 -8.67 39.32
CA LYS A 154 -21.11 -9.81 39.06
C LYS A 154 -20.31 -9.56 37.78
N GLN A 155 -19.06 -10.05 37.72
CA GLN A 155 -18.16 -9.82 36.58
C GLN A 155 -18.80 -10.20 35.22
N TRP A 156 -19.52 -11.32 35.14
CA TRP A 156 -20.15 -11.75 33.90
C TRP A 156 -21.26 -10.81 33.41
N GLU A 157 -21.90 -10.03 34.31
CA GLU A 157 -22.89 -9.01 33.93
C GLU A 157 -22.22 -7.79 33.30
N ILE A 158 -21.02 -7.45 33.78
CA ILE A 158 -20.18 -6.39 33.20
C ILE A 158 -19.68 -6.84 31.83
N ASP A 159 -19.13 -8.06 31.74
CA ASP A 159 -18.58 -8.60 30.49
C ASP A 159 -19.65 -8.82 29.41
N LYS A 160 -20.92 -8.99 29.80
CA LYS A 160 -22.05 -9.09 28.86
C LYS A 160 -22.29 -7.80 28.07
N ASN A 161 -21.98 -6.64 28.66
CA ASN A 161 -22.20 -5.34 28.03
C ASN A 161 -21.05 -4.90 27.10
N LEU A 162 -19.94 -5.64 27.07
CA LEU A 162 -18.82 -5.40 26.16
C LEU A 162 -19.12 -5.91 24.74
N ASP A 163 -18.47 -5.32 23.74
CA ASP A 163 -18.56 -5.75 22.34
C ASP A 163 -17.87 -7.12 22.16
N ASP A 164 -18.43 -8.00 21.32
CA ASP A 164 -17.79 -9.27 20.97
C ASP A 164 -16.73 -9.08 19.86
N ILE A 165 -15.66 -9.88 19.90
CA ILE A 165 -14.60 -9.91 18.88
C ILE A 165 -14.93 -11.02 17.88
N ASP A 166 -15.31 -10.63 16.68
CA ASP A 166 -15.45 -11.54 15.54
C ASP A 166 -14.14 -11.65 14.75
N SER A 167 -13.97 -12.70 13.93
CA SER A 167 -12.81 -12.83 13.02
C SER A 167 -12.65 -11.60 12.10
N ILE A 168 -13.78 -10.96 11.79
CA ILE A 168 -13.88 -9.72 11.02
C ILE A 168 -13.11 -8.56 11.65
N THR A 169 -13.19 -8.36 12.97
CA THR A 169 -12.55 -7.19 13.59
C THR A 169 -11.02 -7.30 13.50
N LEU A 170 -10.49 -8.50 13.65
CA LEU A 170 -9.07 -8.79 13.42
C LEU A 170 -8.67 -8.54 11.96
N ILE A 171 -9.50 -8.95 11.00
CA ILE A 171 -9.27 -8.69 9.58
C ILE A 171 -9.18 -7.18 9.32
N ASP A 172 -10.07 -6.37 9.89
CA ASP A 172 -10.06 -4.90 9.72
C ASP A 172 -8.78 -4.25 10.30
N GLU A 173 -8.29 -4.74 11.45
CA GLU A 173 -7.02 -4.29 12.04
C GLU A 173 -5.84 -4.60 11.12
N TYR A 174 -5.76 -5.83 10.57
CA TYR A 174 -4.70 -6.18 9.62
C TYR A 174 -4.83 -5.45 8.27
N ILE A 175 -6.04 -5.22 7.76
CA ILE A 175 -6.25 -4.43 6.52
C ILE A 175 -5.65 -3.05 6.68
N THR A 176 -5.91 -2.39 7.81
CA THR A 176 -5.41 -1.04 8.09
C THR A 176 -3.88 -1.00 8.04
N LEU A 177 -3.22 -1.98 8.68
CA LEU A 177 -1.76 -2.11 8.65
C LEU A 177 -1.22 -2.45 7.26
N ALA A 178 -1.89 -3.33 6.51
CA ALA A 178 -1.48 -3.71 5.15
C ALA A 178 -1.59 -2.55 4.16
N ILE A 179 -2.62 -1.72 4.28
CA ILE A 179 -2.78 -0.49 3.47
C ILE A 179 -1.71 0.54 3.84
N GLN A 180 -1.40 0.71 5.11
CA GLN A 180 -0.31 1.58 5.54
C GLN A 180 1.04 1.10 5.01
N PHE A 181 1.31 -0.21 5.04
CA PHE A 181 2.50 -0.79 4.43
C PHE A 181 2.59 -0.49 2.93
N GLY A 182 1.48 -0.59 2.20
CA GLY A 182 1.44 -0.23 0.78
C GLY A 182 1.70 1.26 0.52
N PHE A 183 1.19 2.18 1.35
CA PHE A 183 1.52 3.61 1.22
C PHE A 183 3.02 3.89 1.37
N VAL A 184 3.67 3.20 2.31
CA VAL A 184 5.11 3.35 2.56
C VAL A 184 5.95 2.75 1.43
N THR A 185 5.54 1.60 0.89
CA THR A 185 6.35 0.84 -0.08
C THR A 185 6.08 1.21 -1.53
N LEU A 186 4.83 1.34 -1.96
CA LEU A 186 4.47 1.62 -3.35
C LEU A 186 4.92 3.00 -3.84
N PHE A 187 4.97 3.97 -2.91
CA PHE A 187 5.26 5.39 -3.20
C PHE A 187 6.51 5.92 -2.47
N ALA A 188 7.44 5.03 -2.10
CA ALA A 188 8.64 5.38 -1.34
C ALA A 188 9.49 6.47 -2.00
N VAL A 189 9.57 6.47 -3.34
CA VAL A 189 10.30 7.49 -4.11
C VAL A 189 9.62 8.85 -4.06
N ALA A 190 8.28 8.87 -4.06
CA ALA A 190 7.51 10.12 -4.08
C ALA A 190 7.56 10.82 -2.72
N PHE A 191 7.57 10.06 -1.62
CA PHE A 191 7.57 10.61 -0.27
C PHE A 191 8.53 9.85 0.67
N PRO A 192 9.81 10.25 0.74
CA PRO A 192 10.82 9.57 1.57
C PRO A 192 10.54 9.60 3.08
N LEU A 193 9.72 10.56 3.56
CA LEU A 193 9.35 10.69 4.97
C LEU A 193 8.20 9.75 5.38
N ALA A 194 7.58 9.01 4.44
CA ALA A 194 6.48 8.09 4.73
C ALA A 194 6.78 7.10 5.88
N PRO A 195 7.96 6.44 5.94
CA PRO A 195 8.27 5.51 7.03
C PRO A 195 8.26 6.16 8.42
N LEU A 196 8.64 7.44 8.52
CA LEU A 196 8.63 8.17 9.80
C LEU A 196 7.19 8.37 10.30
N PHE A 197 6.29 8.81 9.43
CA PHE A 197 4.87 8.96 9.77
C PHE A 197 4.22 7.62 10.09
N ALA A 198 4.56 6.57 9.34
CA ALA A 198 4.10 5.22 9.63
C ALA A 198 4.58 4.71 10.99
N LEU A 199 5.84 5.00 11.38
CA LEU A 199 6.35 4.64 12.69
C LEU A 199 5.59 5.36 13.82
N LEU A 200 5.36 6.66 13.68
CA LEU A 200 4.62 7.44 14.67
C LEU A 200 3.18 6.94 14.81
N ASN A 201 2.51 6.66 13.69
CA ASN A 201 1.17 6.08 13.69
C ASN A 201 1.17 4.72 14.38
N ASN A 202 2.11 3.82 14.06
CA ASN A 202 2.19 2.49 14.68
C ASN A 202 2.46 2.54 16.20
N LEU A 203 3.24 3.52 16.67
CA LEU A 203 3.49 3.70 18.12
C LEU A 203 2.21 4.10 18.87
N ILE A 204 1.39 4.96 18.27
CA ILE A 204 0.11 5.38 18.82
C ILE A 204 -0.89 4.22 18.73
N GLU A 205 -1.01 3.61 17.55
CA GLU A 205 -1.98 2.54 17.27
C GLU A 205 -1.75 1.33 18.19
N LEU A 206 -0.49 0.94 18.43
CA LEU A 206 -0.16 -0.14 19.36
C LEU A 206 -0.76 0.09 20.76
N ARG A 207 -0.77 1.33 21.25
CA ARG A 207 -1.35 1.68 22.55
C ARG A 207 -2.87 1.77 22.51
N LEU A 208 -3.42 2.32 21.43
CA LEU A 208 -4.87 2.43 21.23
C LEU A 208 -5.52 1.06 21.07
N ASP A 209 -4.92 0.14 20.32
CA ASP A 209 -5.41 -1.23 20.17
C ASP A 209 -5.30 -2.00 21.49
N ALA A 210 -4.19 -1.90 22.21
CA ALA A 210 -4.07 -2.51 23.54
C ALA A 210 -5.18 -2.01 24.48
N TRP A 211 -5.47 -0.71 24.46
CA TRP A 211 -6.55 -0.13 25.25
C TRP A 211 -7.94 -0.65 24.81
N LYS A 212 -8.17 -0.75 23.50
CA LYS A 212 -9.40 -1.29 22.89
C LYS A 212 -9.64 -2.75 23.32
N PHE A 213 -8.62 -3.61 23.23
CA PHE A 213 -8.70 -5.02 23.64
C PHE A 213 -8.89 -5.20 25.15
N LEU A 214 -8.38 -4.29 25.98
CA LEU A 214 -8.48 -4.41 27.44
C LEU A 214 -9.80 -3.91 28.00
N LEU A 215 -10.39 -2.85 27.43
CA LEU A 215 -11.53 -2.16 28.05
C LEU A 215 -12.84 -2.23 27.27
N LYS A 216 -12.79 -2.49 25.95
CA LYS A 216 -13.98 -2.39 25.10
C LYS A 216 -14.52 -3.74 24.64
N TYR A 217 -13.63 -4.67 24.40
CA TYR A 217 -13.98 -5.99 23.93
C TYR A 217 -14.09 -7.01 25.06
N ARG A 218 -15.01 -7.96 24.89
CA ARG A 218 -15.00 -9.20 25.66
C ARG A 218 -13.77 -10.03 25.32
N ARG A 219 -13.27 -10.78 26.30
CA ARG A 219 -12.14 -11.70 26.11
C ARG A 219 -12.40 -12.67 24.94
N PRO A 220 -11.54 -12.69 23.90
CA PRO A 220 -11.71 -13.60 22.77
C PRO A 220 -11.31 -15.03 23.14
N ILE A 221 -11.85 -15.99 22.39
CA ILE A 221 -11.47 -17.41 22.50
C ILE A 221 -10.08 -17.58 21.86
N PRO A 222 -9.09 -18.15 22.57
CA PRO A 222 -7.74 -18.29 22.02
C PRO A 222 -7.68 -19.40 20.96
N TYR A 223 -7.36 -19.02 19.73
CA TYR A 223 -7.05 -19.95 18.63
C TYR A 223 -5.54 -20.07 18.43
N LYS A 224 -5.07 -21.27 18.09
CA LYS A 224 -3.66 -21.51 17.74
C LYS A 224 -3.48 -21.27 16.25
N ALA A 225 -2.57 -20.38 15.88
CA ALA A 225 -2.16 -20.14 14.50
C ALA A 225 -0.64 -20.30 14.37
N SER A 226 -0.17 -20.91 13.28
CA SER A 226 1.27 -21.09 13.01
C SER A 226 1.92 -19.84 12.39
N GLY A 227 1.13 -18.89 11.90
CA GLY A 227 1.58 -17.63 11.30
C GLY A 227 0.42 -16.68 11.04
N ILE A 228 0.70 -15.58 10.34
CA ILE A 228 -0.27 -14.51 10.03
C ILE A 228 -1.28 -14.97 8.95
N GLY A 229 -0.98 -16.05 8.23
CA GLY A 229 -1.86 -16.62 7.20
C GLY A 229 -1.77 -15.88 5.88
N ILE A 230 -2.92 -15.64 5.25
CA ILE A 230 -3.04 -15.06 3.89
C ILE A 230 -2.38 -13.68 3.75
N TRP A 231 -2.22 -12.97 4.85
CA TRP A 231 -1.54 -11.68 4.92
C TRP A 231 -0.10 -11.73 4.42
N ASN A 232 0.59 -12.86 4.57
CA ASN A 232 1.95 -13.01 4.06
C ASN A 232 1.99 -12.93 2.52
N ASP A 233 1.00 -13.55 1.86
CA ASP A 233 0.88 -13.53 0.40
C ASP A 233 0.50 -12.13 -0.10
N ILE A 234 -0.39 -11.45 0.63
CA ILE A 234 -0.78 -10.06 0.34
C ILE A 234 0.44 -9.13 0.44
N ILE A 235 1.17 -9.15 1.57
CA ILE A 235 2.34 -8.29 1.79
C ILE A 235 3.44 -8.58 0.75
N SER A 236 3.62 -9.86 0.40
CA SER A 236 4.56 -10.26 -0.66
C SER A 236 4.13 -9.70 -2.01
N GLY A 237 2.86 -9.83 -2.38
CA GLY A 237 2.29 -9.27 -3.62
C GLY A 237 2.47 -7.76 -3.73
N VAL A 238 2.19 -7.02 -2.64
CA VAL A 238 2.41 -5.57 -2.57
C VAL A 238 3.89 -5.23 -2.72
N SER A 239 4.78 -6.02 -2.12
CA SER A 239 6.23 -5.80 -2.22
C SER A 239 6.75 -5.98 -3.66
N TYR A 240 6.26 -6.98 -4.39
CA TYR A 240 6.56 -7.13 -5.82
C TYR A 240 6.02 -5.96 -6.64
N LEU A 241 4.77 -5.56 -6.38
CA LEU A 241 4.17 -4.40 -7.04
C LEU A 241 4.94 -3.10 -6.74
N ALA A 242 5.46 -2.93 -5.53
CA ALA A 242 6.21 -1.76 -5.11
C ALA A 242 7.50 -1.55 -5.92
N VAL A 243 8.19 -2.62 -6.32
CA VAL A 243 9.38 -2.51 -7.18
C VAL A 243 8.99 -1.91 -8.52
N LEU A 244 7.91 -2.43 -9.12
CA LEU A 244 7.39 -1.93 -10.39
C LEU A 244 6.92 -0.47 -10.27
N THR A 245 6.09 -0.14 -9.27
CA THR A 245 5.52 1.21 -9.13
C THR A 245 6.60 2.25 -8.90
N ASN A 246 7.58 1.99 -8.03
CA ASN A 246 8.69 2.92 -7.82
C ASN A 246 9.55 3.09 -9.08
N GLY A 247 9.81 2.03 -9.83
CA GLY A 247 10.52 2.12 -11.12
C GLY A 247 9.79 3.01 -12.12
N VAL A 248 8.47 2.85 -12.24
CA VAL A 248 7.62 3.66 -13.11
C VAL A 248 7.56 5.12 -12.63
N ILE A 249 7.45 5.37 -11.32
CA ILE A 249 7.46 6.73 -10.74
C ILE A 249 8.78 7.46 -11.07
N ILE A 250 9.93 6.79 -10.92
CA ILE A 250 11.23 7.38 -11.26
C ILE A 250 11.33 7.67 -12.75
N ALA A 251 10.83 6.77 -13.60
CA ALA A 251 10.95 6.92 -15.05
C ALA A 251 10.02 8.00 -15.63
N TRP A 252 8.78 8.06 -15.16
CA TRP A 252 7.73 8.89 -15.76
C TRP A 252 7.38 10.14 -14.98
N THR A 253 7.20 10.01 -13.67
CA THR A 253 6.73 11.11 -12.81
C THR A 253 7.88 12.02 -12.40
N SER A 254 9.08 11.47 -12.20
CA SER A 254 10.30 12.22 -11.91
C SER A 254 10.98 12.75 -13.18
N GLN A 255 11.70 13.87 -13.03
CA GLN A 255 12.55 14.45 -14.07
C GLN A 255 13.93 13.76 -14.18
N PHE A 256 14.23 12.79 -13.31
CA PHE A 256 15.54 12.13 -13.26
C PHE A 256 15.97 11.53 -14.60
N VAL A 257 15.12 10.72 -15.25
CA VAL A 257 15.48 10.08 -16.52
C VAL A 257 15.63 11.09 -17.64
N THR A 258 14.82 12.16 -17.66
CA THR A 258 14.91 13.22 -18.67
C THR A 258 16.17 14.05 -18.52
N GLU A 259 16.60 14.33 -17.28
CA GLU A 259 17.87 15.01 -17.00
C GLU A 259 19.08 14.17 -17.43
N VAL A 260 19.06 12.88 -17.14
CA VAL A 260 20.12 11.95 -17.56
C VAL A 260 20.17 11.85 -19.09
N ALA A 261 19.01 11.72 -19.74
CA ALA A 261 18.92 11.70 -21.20
C ALA A 261 19.48 12.99 -21.82
N TYR A 262 19.13 14.15 -21.27
CA TYR A 262 19.67 15.45 -21.73
C TYR A 262 21.19 15.52 -21.63
N ARG A 263 21.76 15.12 -20.48
CA ARG A 263 23.21 15.06 -20.29
C ARG A 263 23.89 14.14 -21.30
N SER A 264 23.26 13.03 -21.66
CA SER A 264 23.83 12.05 -22.59
C SER A 264 23.72 12.45 -24.07
N ILE A 265 22.67 13.19 -24.45
CA ILE A 265 22.36 13.48 -25.86
C ILE A 265 22.90 14.85 -26.28
N GLN A 266 22.76 15.87 -25.42
CA GLN A 266 22.94 17.27 -25.82
C GLN A 266 24.11 17.96 -25.12
N SER A 267 24.38 17.63 -23.84
CA SER A 267 25.40 18.37 -23.08
C SER A 267 26.81 17.98 -23.51
N THR A 268 27.62 18.97 -23.90
CA THR A 268 29.05 18.81 -24.16
C THR A 268 29.88 18.75 -22.85
N GLY A 269 29.22 18.69 -21.69
CA GLY A 269 29.80 18.55 -20.35
C GLY A 269 28.83 17.95 -19.32
N THR A 270 29.13 18.06 -18.03
CA THR A 270 28.26 17.56 -16.94
C THR A 270 27.20 18.57 -16.46
N SER A 271 27.18 19.78 -17.04
CA SER A 271 26.29 20.85 -16.60
C SER A 271 24.87 20.72 -17.17
N LEU A 272 23.87 21.15 -16.40
CA LEU A 272 22.46 21.26 -16.81
C LEU A 272 22.14 22.59 -17.52
N GLY A 273 23.17 23.33 -17.95
CA GLY A 273 22.99 24.64 -18.57
C GLY A 273 22.16 24.52 -19.85
N GLY A 274 20.96 25.11 -19.87
CA GLY A 274 20.05 25.06 -21.02
C GLY A 274 19.02 23.91 -20.99
N TYR A 275 18.96 23.09 -19.94
CA TYR A 275 18.00 21.99 -19.81
C TYR A 275 16.55 22.47 -19.97
N VAL A 276 16.15 23.51 -19.23
CA VAL A 276 14.78 24.04 -19.29
C VAL A 276 14.41 24.48 -20.70
N ASN A 277 15.35 25.10 -21.43
CA ASN A 277 15.14 25.54 -22.80
C ASN A 277 15.00 24.38 -23.78
N TRP A 278 15.74 23.28 -23.55
CA TRP A 278 15.63 22.05 -24.34
C TRP A 278 14.33 21.28 -24.06
N THR A 279 13.83 21.34 -22.81
CA THR A 279 12.60 20.64 -22.41
C THR A 279 11.30 21.31 -22.84
N LEU A 280 11.33 22.62 -23.09
CA LEU A 280 10.14 23.38 -23.42
C LEU A 280 9.86 23.32 -24.93
N ALA A 281 8.60 23.12 -25.29
CA ALA A 281 8.15 23.22 -26.68
C ALA A 281 7.61 24.64 -26.93
N TYR A 282 8.04 25.24 -28.03
CA TYR A 282 7.52 26.53 -28.47
C TYR A 282 6.24 26.34 -29.28
N PHE A 283 5.16 26.96 -28.82
CA PHE A 283 3.89 26.96 -29.53
C PHE A 283 3.60 28.38 -30.09
N PRO A 284 3.55 28.56 -31.42
CA PRO A 284 3.15 29.84 -32.01
C PRO A 284 1.64 30.06 -31.84
N ILE A 285 1.26 31.23 -31.31
CA ILE A 285 -0.14 31.59 -31.01
C ILE A 285 -0.85 32.16 -32.26
N SER A 286 -0.22 32.15 -33.44
CA SER A 286 -0.82 32.69 -34.68
C SER A 286 -2.18 32.08 -35.04
N ASP A 287 -2.49 30.90 -34.49
CA ASP A 287 -3.77 30.19 -34.69
C ASP A 287 -4.88 30.70 -33.77
N TYR A 288 -4.56 31.46 -32.71
CA TYR A 288 -5.50 32.11 -31.81
C TYR A 288 -5.44 33.63 -32.02
N ASN A 289 -6.58 34.22 -32.37
CA ASN A 289 -6.69 35.63 -32.77
C ASN A 289 -6.58 36.60 -31.57
N GLN A 290 -5.51 36.54 -30.75
CA GLN A 290 -5.21 37.48 -29.67
C GLN A 290 -3.69 37.73 -29.48
N THR A 291 -3.37 38.95 -29.06
CA THR A 291 -2.05 39.60 -28.97
C THR A 291 -1.15 39.08 -27.83
N VAL A 292 -0.89 37.78 -27.77
CA VAL A 292 0.15 37.20 -26.91
C VAL A 292 1.11 36.42 -27.80
N ILE A 293 2.40 36.71 -27.69
CA ILE A 293 3.36 36.31 -28.73
C ILE A 293 3.88 34.87 -28.50
N TRP A 294 3.94 34.37 -27.26
CA TRP A 294 4.37 33.00 -26.96
C TRP A 294 3.74 32.44 -25.66
N ILE A 295 3.28 31.18 -25.68
CA ILE A 295 2.91 30.40 -24.49
C ILE A 295 3.91 29.25 -24.43
N PHE A 296 4.60 29.12 -23.29
CA PHE A 296 5.45 27.97 -23.02
C PHE A 296 4.56 26.80 -22.64
N VAL A 297 4.42 25.82 -23.54
CA VAL A 297 3.70 24.59 -23.23
C VAL A 297 4.70 23.57 -22.71
N ILE A 298 4.48 23.12 -21.49
CA ILE A 298 5.22 22.01 -20.90
C ILE A 298 4.79 20.75 -21.66
N GLN A 299 5.55 20.34 -22.68
CA GLN A 299 5.72 18.92 -23.00
C GLN A 299 6.70 18.71 -24.17
N LEU A 300 7.86 18.14 -23.84
CA LEU A 300 8.66 17.32 -24.76
C LEU A 300 7.96 15.98 -25.09
N VAL A 301 6.65 15.99 -25.34
CA VAL A 301 5.85 14.83 -25.72
C VAL A 301 4.68 15.31 -26.60
N HIS A 302 4.98 15.93 -27.74
CA HIS A 302 4.00 15.97 -28.83
C HIS A 302 4.69 15.68 -30.16
N PRO A 303 4.16 14.71 -30.95
CA PRO A 303 4.79 14.22 -32.18
C PRO A 303 4.83 15.24 -33.33
N TYR A 304 4.26 16.43 -33.12
CA TYR A 304 4.09 17.46 -34.14
C TYR A 304 5.15 18.58 -34.14
N TYR A 305 5.81 18.87 -33.00
CA TYR A 305 6.73 20.03 -32.90
C TYR A 305 8.03 19.79 -32.12
N SER A 306 8.19 18.68 -31.39
CA SER A 306 9.53 18.25 -30.98
C SER A 306 10.25 17.65 -32.19
N GLU A 307 11.57 17.77 -32.31
CA GLU A 307 12.30 16.89 -33.23
C GLU A 307 11.93 15.46 -32.86
N ARG A 308 11.16 14.78 -33.72
CA ARG A 308 10.54 13.47 -33.49
C ARG A 308 11.49 12.49 -32.80
N ILE A 309 12.79 12.58 -33.12
CA ILE A 309 13.84 11.73 -32.57
C ILE A 309 14.09 11.90 -31.06
N VAL A 310 14.03 13.13 -30.53
CA VAL A 310 14.33 13.41 -29.11
C VAL A 310 13.28 12.75 -28.21
N TYR A 311 12.00 12.86 -28.59
CA TYR A 311 10.91 12.22 -27.88
C TYR A 311 11.07 10.70 -27.78
N TRP A 312 11.33 10.04 -28.91
CA TRP A 312 11.50 8.58 -28.95
C TRP A 312 12.74 8.12 -28.19
N ASN A 313 13.84 8.88 -28.24
CA ASN A 313 15.05 8.59 -27.48
C ASN A 313 14.79 8.65 -25.96
N VAL A 314 14.09 9.68 -25.49
CA VAL A 314 13.71 9.82 -24.08
C VAL A 314 12.73 8.73 -23.66
N LEU A 315 11.76 8.37 -24.51
CA LEU A 315 10.83 7.28 -24.22
C LEU A 315 11.55 5.93 -24.13
N ALA A 316 12.46 5.65 -25.05
CA ALA A 316 13.29 4.44 -25.02
C ALA A 316 14.16 4.38 -23.76
N ALA A 317 14.78 5.51 -23.37
CA ALA A 317 15.54 5.61 -22.14
C ALA A 317 14.69 5.33 -20.89
N ARG A 318 13.45 5.82 -20.83
CA ARG A 318 12.49 5.53 -19.75
C ARG A 318 12.16 4.05 -19.65
N LEU A 319 11.81 3.41 -20.77
CA LEU A 319 11.49 1.98 -20.80
C LEU A 319 12.70 1.11 -20.42
N ALA A 320 13.88 1.43 -20.95
CA ALA A 320 15.12 0.73 -20.62
C ALA A 320 15.45 0.87 -19.13
N PHE A 321 15.28 2.06 -18.56
CA PHE A 321 15.51 2.30 -17.13
C PHE A 321 14.66 1.38 -16.26
N ILE A 322 13.37 1.21 -16.56
CA ILE A 322 12.47 0.38 -15.75
C ILE A 322 12.88 -1.07 -15.77
N ILE A 323 13.17 -1.61 -16.97
CA ILE A 323 13.60 -3.01 -17.12
C ILE A 323 14.88 -3.24 -16.32
N VAL A 324 15.87 -2.36 -16.45
CA VAL A 324 17.14 -2.48 -15.73
C VAL A 324 16.94 -2.34 -14.21
N PHE A 325 16.18 -1.34 -13.78
CA PHE A 325 15.88 -1.10 -12.37
C PHE A 325 15.18 -2.30 -11.74
N GLU A 326 14.14 -2.82 -12.38
CA GLU A 326 13.36 -3.98 -11.92
C GLU A 326 14.24 -5.23 -11.76
N HIS A 327 15.01 -5.59 -12.79
CA HIS A 327 15.87 -6.78 -12.74
C HIS A 327 16.97 -6.66 -11.70
N ILE A 328 17.59 -5.48 -11.54
CA ILE A 328 18.62 -5.25 -10.52
C ILE A 328 18.03 -5.45 -9.13
N ILE A 329 16.88 -4.83 -8.84
CA ILE A 329 16.25 -4.94 -7.53
C ILE A 329 15.83 -6.38 -7.25
N TYR A 330 15.26 -7.10 -8.21
CA TYR A 330 14.93 -8.51 -8.02
C TYR A 330 16.14 -9.39 -7.80
N VAL A 331 17.25 -9.17 -8.53
CA VAL A 331 18.50 -9.89 -8.28
C VAL A 331 18.99 -9.65 -6.85
N ILE A 332 18.91 -8.42 -6.34
CA ILE A 332 19.29 -8.10 -4.96
C ILE A 332 18.36 -8.81 -3.97
N VAL A 333 17.04 -8.73 -4.16
CA VAL A 333 16.06 -9.36 -3.27
C VAL A 333 16.25 -10.88 -3.23
N TYR A 334 16.38 -11.53 -4.38
CA TYR A 334 16.64 -12.98 -4.44
C TYR A 334 17.98 -13.34 -3.83
N SER A 335 19.00 -12.49 -3.96
CA SER A 335 20.29 -12.70 -3.29
C SER A 335 20.16 -12.62 -1.77
N ILE A 336 19.39 -11.66 -1.24
CA ILE A 336 19.12 -11.52 0.21
C ILE A 336 18.32 -12.73 0.72
N GLN A 337 17.31 -13.17 -0.02
CA GLN A 337 16.54 -14.38 0.30
C GLN A 337 17.43 -15.62 0.32
N TRP A 338 18.36 -15.74 -0.63
CA TRP A 338 19.31 -16.85 -0.66
C TRP A 338 20.32 -16.82 0.49
N LEU A 339 20.73 -15.63 0.94
CA LEU A 339 21.66 -15.45 2.05
C LEU A 339 21.02 -15.67 3.43
N THR A 340 19.73 -15.40 3.57
CA THR A 340 19.02 -15.43 4.85
C THR A 340 18.31 -16.78 5.03
N PRO A 341 18.73 -17.64 5.97
CA PRO A 341 18.05 -18.91 6.21
C PRO A 341 16.66 -18.67 6.83
N ASP A 342 15.64 -19.36 6.31
CA ASP A 342 14.24 -19.23 6.76
C ASP A 342 14.03 -19.54 8.24
N VAL A 343 14.82 -20.47 8.79
CA VAL A 343 14.74 -20.86 10.20
C VAL A 343 16.02 -20.47 10.94
N PRO A 344 15.92 -19.68 12.03
CA PRO A 344 17.07 -19.36 12.87
C PRO A 344 17.73 -20.62 13.45
N LYS A 345 19.07 -20.69 13.42
CA LYS A 345 19.85 -21.84 13.90
C LYS A 345 19.48 -22.28 15.33
N LYS A 346 19.19 -21.33 16.23
CA LYS A 346 18.80 -21.61 17.62
C LYS A 346 17.50 -22.41 17.71
N ILE A 347 16.51 -22.06 16.88
CA ILE A 347 15.22 -22.78 16.82
C ILE A 347 15.42 -24.15 16.18
N GLN A 348 16.22 -24.23 15.13
CA GLN A 348 16.55 -25.51 14.50
C GLN A 348 17.22 -26.48 15.49
N CYS A 349 18.21 -26.02 16.27
CA CYS A 349 18.82 -26.82 17.33
C CYS A 349 17.80 -27.24 18.40
N LYS A 350 16.87 -26.35 18.78
CA LYS A 350 15.82 -26.66 19.76
C LYS A 350 14.86 -27.75 19.24
N ILE A 351 14.40 -27.64 18.00
CA ILE A 351 13.55 -28.64 17.34
C ILE A 351 14.26 -29.99 17.27
N ILE A 352 15.55 -30.01 16.93
CA ILE A 352 16.34 -31.24 16.90
C ILE A 352 16.48 -31.82 18.31
N HIS A 353 16.76 -30.99 19.31
CA HIS A 353 16.89 -31.41 20.71
C HIS A 353 15.60 -32.02 21.25
N GLU A 354 14.45 -31.35 21.07
CA GLU A 354 13.14 -31.87 21.47
C GLU A 354 12.82 -33.18 20.74
N ARG A 355 13.10 -33.28 19.44
CA ARG A 355 12.89 -34.51 18.67
C ARG A 355 13.75 -35.68 19.17
N VAL A 356 15.02 -35.43 19.52
CA VAL A 356 15.92 -36.46 20.07
C VAL A 356 15.47 -36.86 21.48
N PHE A 357 15.01 -35.90 22.27
CA PHE A 357 14.46 -36.15 23.60
C PHE A 357 13.21 -37.04 23.54
N ASP A 358 12.24 -36.71 22.69
CA ASP A 358 11.02 -37.50 22.47
C ASP A 358 11.34 -38.92 21.99
N GLN A 359 12.34 -39.07 21.12
CA GLN A 359 12.81 -40.38 20.68
C GLN A 359 13.39 -41.16 21.86
N ARG A 360 14.25 -40.55 22.67
CA ARG A 360 14.85 -41.20 23.84
C ARG A 360 13.80 -41.66 24.83
N GLU A 361 12.83 -40.80 25.16
CA GLU A 361 11.74 -41.15 26.07
C GLU A 361 10.98 -42.38 25.59
N ARG A 362 10.64 -42.43 24.29
CA ARG A 362 9.97 -43.57 23.65
C ARG A 362 10.77 -44.87 23.73
N TRP A 363 12.10 -44.82 23.71
CA TRP A 363 12.96 -46.00 23.89
C TRP A 363 13.11 -46.42 25.36
N THR A 364 13.01 -45.48 26.29
CA THR A 364 13.17 -45.73 27.73
C THR A 364 11.87 -46.12 28.43
N THR A 365 10.71 -45.77 27.87
CA THR A 365 9.42 -46.32 28.31
C THR A 365 9.43 -47.81 27.99
N PRO A 366 9.33 -48.71 29.00
CA PRO A 366 9.18 -50.13 28.75
C PRO A 366 7.99 -50.33 27.84
N ALA A 367 8.19 -51.00 26.71
CA ALA A 367 7.10 -51.41 25.86
C ALA A 367 6.15 -52.28 26.69
N GLU A 368 4.99 -51.72 27.05
CA GLU A 368 3.81 -52.55 27.23
C GLU A 368 3.62 -53.27 25.88
N LEU A 369 3.69 -54.59 25.94
CA LEU A 369 4.16 -55.44 24.88
C LEU A 369 3.02 -55.77 23.90
N ASP A 370 2.49 -54.79 23.19
CA ASP A 370 1.56 -55.05 22.08
C ASP A 370 2.35 -55.14 20.77
N ILE A 371 2.72 -56.37 20.44
CA ILE A 371 3.27 -56.78 19.15
C ILE A 371 2.15 -56.71 18.11
N GLU A 372 2.12 -55.66 17.30
CA GLU A 372 1.62 -55.73 15.93
C GLU A 372 2.75 -55.36 14.93
N PRO A 373 3.24 -56.31 14.12
CA PRO A 373 4.43 -56.11 13.31
C PRO A 373 4.06 -55.57 11.91
N THR A 374 3.58 -54.33 11.78
CA THR A 374 3.34 -53.77 10.43
C THR A 374 3.61 -52.28 10.22
N SER A 375 3.92 -51.47 11.24
CA SER A 375 4.02 -49.99 11.04
C SER A 375 5.43 -49.43 10.88
N GLN A 376 6.50 -50.22 11.02
CA GLN A 376 7.89 -49.73 10.93
C GLN A 376 8.35 -49.32 9.51
N SER A 377 7.59 -49.60 8.46
CA SER A 377 8.01 -49.28 7.07
C SER A 377 7.69 -47.84 6.63
N LYS A 378 6.83 -47.10 7.33
CA LYS A 378 6.31 -45.81 6.81
C LYS A 378 7.21 -44.59 7.04
N TYR A 379 8.29 -44.72 7.82
CA TYR A 379 9.15 -43.58 8.20
C TYR A 379 10.59 -43.67 7.68
N ARG A 380 10.94 -44.77 6.99
CA ARG A 380 12.29 -44.94 6.41
C ARG A 380 12.53 -44.06 5.17
N THR A 381 11.48 -43.54 4.56
CA THR A 381 11.56 -42.71 3.33
C THR A 381 11.85 -41.23 3.58
N LEU A 382 11.77 -40.75 4.83
CA LEU A 382 12.11 -39.36 5.20
C LEU A 382 13.57 -39.19 5.68
N LEU A 383 14.32 -40.29 5.75
CA LEU A 383 15.69 -40.32 6.28
C LEU A 383 16.80 -40.17 5.22
N LEU A 384 16.45 -40.03 3.93
CA LEU A 384 17.42 -39.80 2.86
C LEU A 384 17.03 -38.54 2.10
N GLY A 385 17.83 -37.48 2.27
CA GLY A 385 17.58 -36.17 1.70
C GLY A 385 17.47 -36.18 0.18
N GLY A 386 16.40 -35.55 -0.31
CA GLY A 386 16.25 -35.13 -1.70
C GLY A 386 16.23 -33.61 -1.77
N ARG A 387 17.34 -33.04 -2.23
CA ARG A 387 17.46 -31.64 -2.65
C ARG A 387 16.58 -31.44 -3.87
N THR A 388 15.37 -30.92 -3.73
CA THR A 388 14.54 -30.50 -4.88
C THR A 388 14.05 -29.08 -4.70
N LYS A 389 14.50 -28.22 -5.62
CA LYS A 389 13.98 -26.88 -5.89
C LYS A 389 12.45 -26.96 -6.00
N ALA A 390 11.74 -26.11 -5.28
CA ALA A 390 10.31 -25.90 -5.47
C ALA A 390 10.10 -25.07 -6.75
N SER A 391 9.83 -25.76 -7.86
CA SER A 391 9.16 -25.19 -9.02
C SER A 391 7.66 -25.41 -8.88
N HIS A 392 6.90 -24.34 -9.14
CA HIS A 392 5.45 -24.29 -9.41
C HIS A 392 4.76 -25.62 -9.77
N PHE A 393 3.64 -25.89 -9.09
CA PHE A 393 2.41 -26.51 -9.63
C PHE A 393 1.28 -26.09 -8.65
N SER A 394 0.28 -25.28 -9.00
CA SER A 394 -0.76 -25.46 -10.02
C SER A 394 -1.64 -26.69 -9.77
N ASN A 395 -2.88 -26.37 -9.39
CA ASN A 395 -4.13 -27.12 -9.57
C ASN A 395 -4.47 -28.30 -8.66
N ALA A 396 -5.69 -28.12 -8.12
CA ALA A 396 -6.81 -29.05 -8.01
C ALA A 396 -7.08 -29.69 -6.64
N GLU A 397 -8.32 -29.42 -6.22
CA GLU A 397 -9.13 -29.93 -5.10
C GLU A 397 -8.88 -29.35 -3.70
#